data_AF-A0A7C6V0J3-F1
#
_entry.id   AF-A0A7C6V0J3-F1
#
_cell.length_a   1.000
_cell.length_b   1.000
_cell.length_c   1.000
_cell.angle_alpha   90.00
_cell.angle_beta   90.00
_cell.angle_gamma   90.00
#
_symmetry.space_group_name_H-M   'P 1'
#
loop_
_entity.id
_entity.type
_entity.pdbx_description
1 polymer ?
#
loop_
_entity_poly.entity_id
_entity_poly.type
_entity_poly.pdbx_seq_one_letter_code
_entity_poly.pdbx_strand_id
1 'polypeptide(L)'
;MKIFEVERNDFCPCGSGRKFKKCCQERVEDAVRRIGRVIGLGDCTAEGREIVETLGFMYGMRVEEEGRMPDPEFLGRLLQDAWDEEERLRDRGDEVGIKGLLKRFQELLGEKPYLRHLRVPVWQFDFDEDFDIMEYLNRTLGYRLARRSVELIRLSLLYDDCSEDELKLLLTGLSWLVTDEQRELFWWSVLSRTRDDLMAAAGEMSEISGKYRDKDQAGFYAGVAALFDKYPVYKKMLSESLTEEIEPAVTAVMQGKIKLDVPLYSVLGGIYATISGLVESLEDLLSRRRVPPVLLPLLEEALLDAGGYEFFLPEVVNSLSERMDEVQDGDLKESLGKLMLYLSFMYDDNRYALLEYLYLRHACIFLVGLPLVLQEAGVEFKDVKDLCDENLVEKYAAYLESRNLVEEAGYVRDVYRSFGAQAREKAADGQKDLVSIARSLVEEETRTSHSI
;
A
#
# COMPACT_ATOMS: atom_id res chain seq x y z
N MET A 1 -20.43 24.68 4.69
CA MET A 1 -19.68 24.03 5.80
C MET A 1 -18.20 24.03 5.43
N LYS A 2 -17.35 24.87 6.03
CA LYS A 2 -15.97 25.05 5.52
C LYS A 2 -15.15 23.76 5.49
N ILE A 3 -14.87 23.24 4.29
CA ILE A 3 -14.05 22.03 4.07
C ILE A 3 -12.62 22.22 4.59
N PHE A 4 -12.08 23.44 4.52
CA PHE A 4 -10.79 23.80 5.09
C PHE A 4 -10.92 24.95 6.09
N GLU A 5 -10.55 24.67 7.34
CA GLU A 5 -10.34 25.67 8.38
C GLU A 5 -8.86 25.62 8.78
N VAL A 6 -8.06 26.54 8.22
CA VAL A 6 -6.64 26.70 8.57
C VAL A 6 -6.45 28.09 9.13
N GLU A 7 -6.12 28.19 10.40
CA GLU A 7 -5.87 29.47 11.04
C GLU A 7 -4.49 30.02 10.65
N ARG A 8 -4.34 31.35 10.73
CA ARG A 8 -3.11 32.06 10.35
C ARG A 8 -1.85 31.52 11.06
N ASN A 9 -2.01 31.01 12.29
CA ASN A 9 -0.90 30.55 13.12
C ASN A 9 -0.69 29.03 13.06
N ASP A 10 -1.56 28.29 12.38
CA ASP A 10 -1.43 26.84 12.21
C ASP A 10 -0.23 26.50 11.33
N PHE A 11 0.24 25.27 11.45
CA PHE A 11 1.22 24.72 10.52
C PHE A 11 0.60 24.61 9.13
N CYS A 12 1.34 25.04 8.12
CA CYS A 12 0.87 25.05 6.76
C CYS A 12 0.67 23.61 6.26
N PRO A 13 -0.51 23.26 5.71
CA PRO A 13 -0.78 21.89 5.27
C PRO A 13 0.05 21.41 4.07
N CYS A 14 0.92 22.24 3.50
CA CYS A 14 1.78 21.87 2.37
C CYS A 14 3.04 21.09 2.79
N GLY A 15 3.14 20.62 4.03
CA GLY A 15 4.28 19.84 4.52
C GLY A 15 5.54 20.66 4.87
N SER A 16 5.62 21.94 4.52
CA SER A 16 6.84 22.76 4.74
C SER A 16 7.28 23.00 6.21
N GLY A 17 6.48 22.60 7.20
CA GLY A 17 6.72 22.87 8.62
C GLY A 17 6.61 24.35 9.04
N ARG A 18 6.30 25.27 8.12
CA ARG A 18 6.14 26.71 8.40
C ARG A 18 4.71 27.05 8.81
N LYS A 19 4.52 28.15 9.56
CA LYS A 19 3.17 28.70 9.84
C LYS A 19 2.48 29.12 8.53
N PHE A 20 1.16 28.91 8.41
CA PHE A 20 0.38 29.19 7.21
C PHE A 20 0.58 30.63 6.70
N LYS A 21 0.53 31.62 7.61
CA LYS A 21 0.78 33.05 7.29
C LYS A 21 2.16 33.38 6.73
N LYS A 22 3.15 32.50 6.93
CA LYS A 22 4.52 32.65 6.42
C LYS A 22 4.81 31.69 5.26
N CYS A 23 3.77 31.06 4.71
CA CYS A 23 3.89 30.03 3.69
C CYS A 23 2.85 30.24 2.59
N CYS A 24 1.79 29.44 2.52
CA CYS A 24 0.86 29.45 1.39
C CYS A 24 -0.23 30.53 1.48
N GLN A 25 -0.42 31.20 2.63
CA GLN A 25 -1.56 32.11 2.83
C GLN A 25 -1.66 33.19 1.74
N GLU A 26 -0.56 33.88 1.40
CA GLU A 26 -0.59 34.95 0.40
C GLU A 26 -1.01 34.45 -1.00
N ARG A 27 -0.59 33.23 -1.38
CA ARG A 27 -0.97 32.63 -2.66
C ARG A 27 -2.43 32.18 -2.69
N VAL A 28 -2.93 31.64 -1.58
CA VAL A 28 -4.35 31.29 -1.42
C VAL A 28 -5.21 32.55 -1.55
N GLU A 29 -4.86 33.61 -0.82
CA GLU A 29 -5.59 34.89 -0.87
C GLU A 29 -5.54 35.54 -2.26
N ASP A 30 -4.41 35.45 -2.96
CA ASP A 30 -4.29 35.93 -4.34
C ASP A 30 -5.16 35.13 -5.32
N ALA A 31 -5.16 33.79 -5.20
CA ALA A 31 -5.99 32.93 -6.03
C ALA A 31 -7.48 33.18 -5.83
N VAL A 32 -7.94 33.26 -4.56
CA VAL A 32 -9.33 33.62 -4.22
C VAL A 32 -9.71 34.96 -4.84
N ARG A 33 -8.83 35.97 -4.76
CA ARG A 33 -9.10 37.30 -5.34
C ARG A 33 -9.20 37.24 -6.87
N ARG A 34 -8.33 36.49 -7.54
CA ARG A 34 -8.28 36.38 -9.00
C ARG A 34 -9.49 35.63 -9.55
N ILE A 35 -9.80 34.46 -8.99
CA ILE A 35 -11.01 33.68 -9.30
C ILE A 35 -12.25 34.54 -9.05
N GLY A 36 -12.32 35.16 -7.87
CA GLY A 36 -13.48 35.93 -7.45
C GLY A 36 -13.75 37.20 -8.25
N ARG A 37 -12.73 37.77 -8.90
CA ARG A 37 -12.90 38.90 -9.82
C ARG A 37 -13.64 38.48 -11.09
N VAL A 38 -13.40 37.26 -11.57
CA VAL A 38 -14.05 36.72 -12.77
C VAL A 38 -15.52 36.43 -12.50
N ILE A 39 -15.81 35.81 -11.35
CA ILE A 39 -17.15 35.38 -10.96
C ILE A 39 -18.01 36.55 -10.46
N GLY A 40 -17.39 37.57 -9.86
CA GLY A 40 -18.13 38.67 -9.23
C GLY A 40 -18.58 38.33 -7.82
N LEU A 41 -17.63 38.05 -6.91
CA LEU A 41 -17.88 37.67 -5.50
C LEU A 41 -18.87 38.56 -4.72
N GLY A 42 -19.10 39.81 -5.15
CA GLY A 42 -20.06 40.71 -4.53
C GLY A 42 -21.52 40.24 -4.64
N ASP A 43 -21.83 39.47 -5.68
CA ASP A 43 -23.17 38.96 -5.98
C ASP A 43 -23.32 37.47 -5.64
N CYS A 44 -22.25 36.82 -5.15
CA CYS A 44 -22.27 35.40 -4.80
C CYS A 44 -22.99 35.11 -3.48
N THR A 45 -23.67 33.95 -3.44
CA THR A 45 -24.20 33.37 -2.20
C THR A 45 -23.09 33.03 -1.21
N ALA A 46 -23.45 32.71 0.04
CA ALA A 46 -22.46 32.23 1.02
C ALA A 46 -21.75 30.94 0.54
N GLU A 47 -22.51 30.03 -0.08
CA GLU A 47 -21.99 28.78 -0.65
C GLU A 47 -21.07 29.05 -1.86
N GLY A 48 -21.46 29.95 -2.76
CA GLY A 48 -20.60 30.36 -3.88
C GLY A 48 -19.26 30.93 -3.41
N ARG A 49 -19.25 31.70 -2.32
CA ARG A 49 -18.00 32.18 -1.70
C ARG A 49 -17.17 31.04 -1.13
N GLU A 50 -17.80 30.05 -0.51
CA GLU A 50 -17.13 28.89 0.04
C GLU A 50 -16.48 28.01 -1.05
N ILE A 51 -17.13 27.86 -2.20
CA ILE A 51 -16.57 27.15 -3.35
C ILE A 51 -15.32 27.87 -3.87
N VAL A 52 -15.39 29.20 -4.01
CA VAL A 52 -14.23 30.01 -4.46
C VAL A 52 -13.09 29.96 -3.43
N GLU A 53 -13.39 30.03 -2.14
CA GLU A 53 -12.41 29.86 -1.07
C GLU A 53 -11.73 28.49 -1.14
N THR A 54 -12.51 27.43 -1.36
CA THR A 54 -12.01 26.04 -1.48
C THR A 54 -11.10 25.90 -2.70
N LEU A 55 -11.52 26.41 -3.86
CA LEU A 55 -10.72 26.36 -5.09
C LEU A 55 -9.43 27.20 -4.98
N GLY A 56 -9.53 28.39 -4.40
CA GLY A 56 -8.37 29.24 -4.12
C GLY A 56 -7.40 28.60 -3.12
N PHE A 57 -7.92 27.87 -2.13
CA PHE A 57 -7.10 27.06 -1.23
C PHE A 57 -6.36 25.98 -2.00
N MET A 58 -7.05 25.14 -2.80
CA MET A 58 -6.42 24.10 -3.61
C MET A 58 -5.30 24.65 -4.51
N TYR A 59 -5.55 25.78 -5.16
CA TYR A 59 -4.58 26.43 -6.05
C TYR A 59 -3.38 27.02 -5.31
N GLY A 60 -3.59 27.75 -4.21
CA GLY A 60 -2.55 28.51 -3.52
C GLY A 60 -1.57 27.67 -2.71
N MET A 61 -1.88 26.38 -2.51
CA MET A 61 -1.05 25.44 -1.78
C MET A 61 0.21 25.08 -2.57
N ARG A 62 1.36 25.03 -1.88
CA ARG A 62 2.63 24.61 -2.49
C ARG A 62 2.49 23.17 -3.00
N VAL A 63 3.04 22.92 -4.17
CA VAL A 63 3.32 21.60 -4.71
C VAL A 63 4.83 21.45 -4.72
N GLU A 64 5.35 20.29 -4.31
CA GLU A 64 6.80 20.02 -4.31
C GLU A 64 7.31 19.57 -5.69
N GLU A 65 6.41 19.13 -6.57
CA GLU A 65 6.69 18.59 -7.90
C GLU A 65 6.21 19.49 -9.06
N GLU A 66 6.50 19.09 -10.31
CA GLU A 66 6.26 19.82 -11.56
C GLU A 66 4.78 20.04 -11.95
N GLY A 67 3.82 19.62 -11.13
CA GLY A 67 2.39 19.80 -11.38
C GLY A 67 2.01 21.27 -11.55
N ARG A 68 1.23 21.59 -12.58
CA ARG A 68 0.86 22.98 -12.91
C ARG A 68 -0.65 23.15 -12.91
N MET A 69 -1.15 23.81 -11.87
CA MET A 69 -2.56 24.22 -11.82
C MET A 69 -2.92 25.08 -13.04
N PRO A 70 -4.15 24.93 -13.59
CA PRO A 70 -4.68 25.87 -14.55
C PRO A 70 -4.77 27.28 -13.97
N ASP A 71 -4.65 28.30 -14.82
CA ASP A 71 -4.65 29.71 -14.40
C ASP A 71 -5.92 30.07 -13.59
N PRO A 72 -5.81 30.84 -12.47
CA PRO A 72 -6.95 31.19 -11.62
C PRO A 72 -8.11 31.86 -12.35
N GLU A 73 -7.84 32.76 -13.30
CA GLU A 73 -8.88 33.42 -14.08
C GLU A 73 -9.54 32.46 -15.06
N PHE A 74 -8.79 31.48 -15.60
CA PHE A 74 -9.37 30.42 -16.41
C PHE A 74 -10.28 29.50 -15.58
N LEU A 75 -9.82 29.06 -14.41
CA LEU A 75 -10.65 28.28 -13.48
C LEU A 75 -11.91 29.04 -13.06
N GLY A 76 -11.79 30.35 -12.81
CA GLY A 76 -12.94 31.21 -12.50
C GLY A 76 -13.96 31.29 -13.64
N ARG A 77 -13.51 31.34 -14.90
CA ARG A 77 -14.43 31.30 -16.06
C ARG A 77 -15.16 29.96 -16.14
N LEU A 78 -14.44 28.85 -16.04
CA LEU A 78 -15.05 27.52 -16.10
C LEU A 78 -16.01 27.25 -14.94
N LEU A 79 -15.71 27.76 -13.74
CA LEU A 79 -16.61 27.65 -12.60
C LEU A 79 -17.91 28.44 -12.84
N GLN A 80 -17.82 29.65 -13.40
CA GLN A 80 -19.01 30.41 -13.79
C GLN A 80 -19.82 29.68 -14.85
N ASP A 81 -19.16 29.16 -15.89
CA ASP A 81 -19.82 28.40 -16.96
C ASP A 81 -20.50 27.13 -16.42
N ALA A 82 -19.90 26.46 -15.44
CA ALA A 82 -20.48 25.31 -14.76
C ALA A 82 -21.76 25.68 -13.99
N TRP A 83 -21.75 26.77 -13.23
CA TRP A 83 -22.91 27.25 -12.49
C TRP A 83 -24.04 27.68 -13.42
N ASP A 84 -23.71 28.44 -14.46
CA ASP A 84 -24.65 28.86 -15.50
C ASP A 84 -25.33 27.66 -16.21
N GLU A 85 -24.57 26.61 -16.50
CA GLU A 85 -25.11 25.37 -17.10
C GLU A 85 -26.07 24.67 -16.14
N GLU A 86 -25.67 24.50 -14.88
CA GLU A 86 -26.49 23.84 -13.86
C GLU A 86 -27.78 24.62 -13.54
N GLU A 87 -27.69 25.94 -13.37
CA GLU A 87 -28.84 26.82 -13.11
C GLU A 87 -29.85 26.74 -14.25
N ARG A 88 -29.38 26.83 -15.51
CA ARG A 88 -30.25 26.67 -16.70
C ARG A 88 -30.95 25.30 -16.76
N LEU A 89 -30.32 24.23 -16.28
CA LEU A 89 -30.94 22.91 -16.24
C LEU A 89 -32.02 22.85 -15.15
N ARG A 90 -31.73 23.39 -13.96
CA ARG A 90 -32.66 23.44 -12.83
C ARG A 90 -33.88 24.31 -13.13
N ASP A 91 -33.68 25.51 -13.67
CA ASP A 91 -34.75 26.46 -14.00
C ASP A 91 -35.74 25.91 -15.03
N ARG A 92 -35.24 25.08 -15.96
CA ARG A 92 -36.07 24.42 -16.98
C ARG A 92 -36.73 23.14 -16.48
N GLY A 93 -36.42 22.68 -15.26
CA GLY A 93 -36.83 21.37 -14.76
C GLY A 93 -36.31 20.22 -15.64
N ASP A 94 -35.14 20.39 -16.27
CA ASP A 94 -34.57 19.41 -17.19
C ASP A 94 -33.88 18.27 -16.42
N GLU A 95 -34.69 17.36 -15.89
CA GLU A 95 -34.20 16.17 -15.19
C GLU A 95 -33.27 15.31 -16.06
N VAL A 96 -33.48 15.29 -17.38
CA VAL A 96 -32.66 14.49 -18.31
C VAL A 96 -31.27 15.11 -18.40
N GLY A 97 -31.17 16.43 -18.50
CA GLY A 97 -29.90 17.14 -18.50
C GLY A 97 -29.14 16.98 -17.18
N ILE A 98 -29.80 17.10 -16.03
CA ILE A 98 -29.16 16.87 -14.71
C ILE A 98 -28.64 15.43 -14.60
N LYS A 99 -29.45 14.43 -15.00
CA LYS A 99 -29.01 13.02 -15.04
C LYS A 99 -27.84 12.81 -16.00
N GLY A 100 -27.83 13.50 -17.14
CA GLY A 100 -26.72 13.48 -18.09
C GLY A 100 -25.43 14.03 -17.50
N LEU A 101 -25.52 15.14 -16.76
CA LEU A 101 -24.36 15.77 -16.12
C LEU A 101 -23.82 14.91 -14.96
N LEU A 102 -24.69 14.30 -14.15
CA LEU A 102 -24.31 13.28 -13.16
C LEU A 102 -23.57 12.10 -13.80
N LYS A 103 -24.10 11.56 -14.90
CA LYS A 103 -23.50 10.42 -15.60
C LYS A 103 -22.11 10.77 -16.15
N ARG A 104 -21.94 11.94 -16.77
CA ARG A 104 -20.63 12.40 -17.26
C ARG A 104 -19.62 12.57 -16.12
N PHE A 105 -20.07 13.09 -14.98
CA PHE A 105 -19.21 13.17 -13.79
C PHE A 105 -18.81 11.77 -13.28
N GLN A 106 -19.75 10.81 -13.24
CA GLN A 106 -19.45 9.42 -12.88
C GLN A 106 -18.44 8.76 -13.83
N GLU A 107 -18.55 9.01 -15.13
CA GLU A 107 -17.59 8.55 -16.14
C GLU A 107 -16.19 9.13 -15.86
N LEU A 108 -16.11 10.45 -15.64
CA LEU A 108 -14.86 11.15 -15.33
C LEU A 108 -14.17 10.61 -14.06
N LEU A 109 -14.94 10.29 -13.02
CA LEU A 109 -14.44 9.68 -11.79
C LEU A 109 -13.72 8.34 -12.02
N GLY A 110 -14.05 7.62 -13.10
CA GLY A 110 -13.42 6.35 -13.49
C GLY A 110 -12.22 6.52 -14.42
N GLU A 111 -12.22 7.56 -15.25
CA GLU A 111 -11.20 7.75 -16.28
C GLU A 111 -9.90 8.29 -15.71
N LYS A 112 -9.97 9.26 -14.79
CA LYS A 112 -8.79 9.97 -14.28
C LYS A 112 -8.10 9.24 -13.12
N PRO A 113 -6.77 9.01 -13.19
CA PRO A 113 -5.99 8.29 -12.18
C PRO A 113 -6.27 8.70 -10.73
N TYR A 114 -6.16 10.00 -10.41
CA TYR A 114 -6.35 10.45 -9.02
C TYR A 114 -7.80 10.34 -8.55
N LEU A 115 -8.77 10.50 -9.45
CA LEU A 115 -10.19 10.39 -9.12
C LEU A 115 -10.63 8.94 -8.84
N ARG A 116 -9.90 7.92 -9.31
CA ARG A 116 -10.15 6.52 -8.95
C ARG A 116 -9.99 6.24 -7.46
N HIS A 117 -9.27 7.09 -6.73
CA HIS A 117 -9.09 6.96 -5.28
C HIS A 117 -10.21 7.61 -4.45
N LEU A 118 -11.19 8.26 -5.09
CA LEU A 118 -12.34 8.88 -4.40
C LEU A 118 -13.35 7.87 -3.82
N ARG A 119 -13.21 6.59 -4.15
CA ARG A 119 -14.21 5.57 -3.83
C ARG A 119 -14.45 5.41 -2.34
N VAL A 120 -15.69 5.12 -2.01
CA VAL A 120 -16.12 4.87 -0.63
C VAL A 120 -16.01 3.36 -0.37
N PRO A 121 -15.31 2.91 0.68
CA PRO A 121 -15.17 1.48 0.98
C PRO A 121 -16.47 0.94 1.59
N VAL A 122 -17.46 0.68 0.74
CA VAL A 122 -18.85 0.42 1.17
C VAL A 122 -18.98 -0.81 2.09
N TRP A 123 -18.11 -1.81 1.95
CA TRP A 123 -18.11 -3.01 2.80
C TRP A 123 -17.62 -2.76 4.24
N GLN A 124 -17.05 -1.59 4.54
CA GLN A 124 -16.67 -1.20 5.91
C GLN A 124 -17.85 -0.67 6.73
N PHE A 125 -19.02 -0.48 6.10
CA PHE A 125 -20.22 -0.08 6.78
C PHE A 125 -21.02 -1.32 7.17
N ASP A 126 -21.43 -1.37 8.43
CA ASP A 126 -22.36 -2.37 8.91
C ASP A 126 -23.75 -1.99 8.41
N PHE A 127 -24.24 -2.70 7.41
CA PHE A 127 -25.58 -2.50 6.85
C PHE A 127 -26.61 -3.25 7.70
N ASP A 128 -26.75 -2.84 8.96
CA ASP A 128 -27.97 -3.13 9.70
C ASP A 128 -29.17 -2.53 8.96
N GLU A 129 -30.37 -3.08 9.15
CA GLU A 129 -31.59 -2.73 8.37
C GLU A 129 -31.93 -1.22 8.37
N ASP A 130 -31.38 -0.44 9.31
CA ASP A 130 -31.60 1.01 9.47
C ASP A 130 -30.41 1.90 9.03
N PHE A 131 -29.33 1.35 8.44
CA PHE A 131 -28.14 2.14 8.08
C PHE A 131 -28.31 2.88 6.74
N ASP A 132 -28.52 4.20 6.81
CA ASP A 132 -28.47 5.09 5.65
C ASP A 132 -27.06 5.65 5.43
N ILE A 133 -26.35 5.08 4.44
CA ILE A 133 -25.02 5.53 4.05
C ILE A 133 -24.99 7.00 3.60
N MET A 134 -26.07 7.52 3.02
CA MET A 134 -26.15 8.92 2.59
C MET A 134 -26.27 9.85 3.78
N GLU A 135 -27.09 9.51 4.77
CA GLU A 135 -27.17 10.25 6.04
C GLU A 135 -25.80 10.25 6.74
N TYR A 136 -25.10 9.12 6.72
CA TYR A 136 -23.76 8.98 7.29
C TYR A 136 -22.71 9.85 6.58
N LEU A 137 -22.69 9.82 5.24
CA LEU A 137 -21.78 10.62 4.40
C LEU A 137 -22.09 12.13 4.44
N ASN A 138 -23.29 12.52 4.85
CA ASN A 138 -23.66 13.92 5.06
C ASN A 138 -23.36 14.44 6.48
N ARG A 139 -22.89 13.58 7.40
CA ARG A 139 -22.54 13.92 8.79
C ARG A 139 -21.03 13.90 9.05
N THR A 140 -20.61 13.61 10.28
CA THR A 140 -19.25 13.84 10.82
C THR A 140 -18.15 13.06 10.09
N LEU A 141 -18.37 11.82 9.66
CA LEU A 141 -17.36 11.08 8.89
C LEU A 141 -17.28 11.57 7.43
N GLY A 142 -18.41 12.01 6.89
CA GLY A 142 -18.53 12.71 5.62
C GLY A 142 -17.56 13.86 5.45
N TYR A 143 -17.27 14.61 6.53
CA TYR A 143 -16.30 15.70 6.51
C TYR A 143 -14.88 15.24 6.17
N ARG A 144 -14.42 14.14 6.78
CA ARG A 144 -13.08 13.59 6.51
C ARG A 144 -12.97 13.11 5.07
N LEU A 145 -14.02 12.45 4.57
CA LEU A 145 -14.10 12.02 3.19
C LEU A 145 -14.18 13.22 2.24
N ALA A 146 -14.95 14.26 2.54
CA ALA A 146 -15.06 15.48 1.74
C ALA A 146 -13.69 16.18 1.61
N ARG A 147 -12.96 16.34 2.72
CA ARG A 147 -11.61 16.92 2.69
C ARG A 147 -10.65 16.09 1.84
N ARG A 148 -10.67 14.75 1.98
CA ARG A 148 -9.90 13.85 1.13
C ARG A 148 -10.31 13.98 -0.34
N SER A 149 -11.60 14.13 -0.60
CA SER A 149 -12.12 14.29 -1.95
C SER A 149 -11.63 15.56 -2.61
N VAL A 150 -11.62 16.68 -1.88
CA VAL A 150 -11.06 17.92 -2.41
C VAL A 150 -9.57 17.80 -2.71
N GLU A 151 -8.80 17.08 -1.89
CA GLU A 151 -7.39 16.82 -2.20
C GLU A 151 -7.21 15.97 -3.46
N LEU A 152 -8.03 14.93 -3.67
CA LEU A 152 -7.96 14.12 -4.88
C LEU A 152 -8.39 14.89 -6.14
N ILE A 153 -9.39 15.78 -6.03
CA ILE A 153 -9.76 16.70 -7.11
C ILE A 153 -8.60 17.66 -7.39
N ARG A 154 -7.92 18.18 -6.36
CA ARG A 154 -6.74 19.04 -6.52
C ARG A 154 -5.62 18.33 -7.25
N LEU A 155 -5.32 17.08 -6.89
CA LEU A 155 -4.31 16.28 -7.57
C LEU A 155 -4.69 16.04 -9.03
N SER A 156 -5.97 15.77 -9.31
CA SER A 156 -6.45 15.65 -10.69
C SER A 156 -6.24 16.95 -11.48
N LEU A 157 -6.56 18.11 -10.92
CA LEU A 157 -6.30 19.41 -11.56
C LEU A 157 -4.81 19.71 -11.79
N LEU A 158 -3.91 19.12 -11.00
CA LEU A 158 -2.47 19.34 -11.08
C LEU A 158 -1.76 18.45 -12.10
N TYR A 159 -2.21 17.20 -12.20
CA TYR A 159 -1.42 16.12 -12.78
C TYR A 159 -2.17 15.32 -13.86
N ASP A 160 -3.50 15.30 -13.86
CA ASP A 160 -4.25 14.62 -14.90
C ASP A 160 -4.39 15.53 -16.14
N ASP A 161 -4.23 14.95 -17.33
CA ASP A 161 -4.54 15.65 -18.57
C ASP A 161 -6.07 15.77 -18.71
N CYS A 162 -6.59 16.96 -18.42
CA CYS A 162 -8.01 17.27 -18.45
C CYS A 162 -8.31 18.31 -19.53
N SER A 163 -9.23 17.95 -20.42
CA SER A 163 -9.87 18.89 -21.34
C SER A 163 -10.70 19.93 -20.59
N GLU A 164 -11.03 21.03 -21.27
CA GLU A 164 -11.83 22.11 -20.69
C GLU A 164 -13.20 21.63 -20.18
N ASP A 165 -13.86 20.72 -20.90
CA ASP A 165 -15.13 20.14 -20.50
C ASP A 165 -15.01 19.25 -19.24
N GLU A 166 -13.90 18.52 -19.11
CA GLU A 166 -13.63 17.68 -17.93
C GLU A 166 -13.30 18.55 -16.71
N LEU A 167 -12.53 19.63 -16.90
CA LEU A 167 -12.27 20.61 -15.86
C LEU A 167 -13.57 21.26 -15.38
N LYS A 168 -14.47 21.64 -16.30
CA LYS A 168 -15.79 22.16 -15.96
C LYS A 168 -16.61 21.15 -15.15
N LEU A 169 -16.64 19.87 -15.56
CA LEU A 169 -17.32 18.80 -14.81
C LEU A 169 -16.73 18.58 -13.41
N LEU A 170 -15.40 18.65 -13.26
CA LEU A 170 -14.74 18.59 -11.95
C LEU A 170 -15.18 19.75 -11.04
N LEU A 171 -15.28 20.96 -11.60
CA LEU A 171 -15.73 22.15 -10.88
C LEU A 171 -17.22 22.07 -10.50
N THR A 172 -18.06 21.46 -11.35
CA THR A 172 -19.44 21.12 -10.98
C THR A 172 -19.48 20.13 -9.81
N GLY A 173 -18.68 19.05 -9.87
CA GLY A 173 -18.58 18.10 -8.77
C GLY A 173 -18.08 18.71 -7.47
N LEU A 174 -17.08 19.61 -7.54
CA LEU A 174 -16.60 20.38 -6.39
C LEU A 174 -17.71 21.24 -5.79
N SER A 175 -18.52 21.89 -6.64
CA SER A 175 -19.65 22.72 -6.22
C SER A 175 -20.68 21.88 -5.44
N TRP A 176 -21.04 20.70 -5.96
CA TRP A 176 -21.92 19.77 -5.25
C TRP A 176 -21.36 19.34 -3.89
N LEU A 177 -20.07 19.01 -3.81
CA LEU A 177 -19.45 18.56 -2.57
C LEU A 177 -19.49 19.63 -1.46
N VAL A 178 -19.22 20.88 -1.84
CA VAL A 178 -19.16 22.03 -0.91
C VAL A 178 -20.55 22.44 -0.45
N THR A 179 -21.53 22.47 -1.35
CA THR A 179 -22.90 22.91 -1.05
C THR A 179 -23.68 21.84 -0.30
N ASP A 180 -24.16 22.17 0.91
CA ASP A 180 -24.88 21.23 1.79
C ASP A 180 -26.11 20.61 1.10
N GLU A 181 -26.90 21.41 0.38
CA GLU A 181 -28.12 20.96 -0.32
C GLU A 181 -27.85 20.02 -1.51
N GLN A 182 -26.62 20.05 -2.06
CA GLN A 182 -26.26 19.34 -3.29
C GLN A 182 -25.25 18.21 -3.05
N ARG A 183 -24.74 18.07 -1.83
CA ARG A 183 -23.72 17.08 -1.47
C ARG A 183 -24.14 15.65 -1.77
N GLU A 184 -25.44 15.38 -1.67
CA GLU A 184 -26.01 14.08 -2.06
C GLU A 184 -25.72 13.72 -3.52
N LEU A 185 -25.72 14.69 -4.44
CA LEU A 185 -25.40 14.46 -5.85
C LEU A 185 -23.96 14.01 -6.04
N PHE A 186 -23.03 14.60 -5.28
CA PHE A 186 -21.63 14.20 -5.28
C PHE A 186 -21.47 12.77 -4.73
N TRP A 187 -22.01 12.50 -3.53
CA TRP A 187 -21.87 11.19 -2.90
C TRP A 187 -22.57 10.08 -3.68
N TRP A 188 -23.75 10.37 -4.23
CA TRP A 188 -24.44 9.43 -5.12
C TRP A 188 -23.58 9.06 -6.34
N SER A 189 -22.89 10.03 -6.92
CA SER A 189 -22.00 9.81 -8.06
C SER A 189 -20.79 8.94 -7.66
N VAL A 190 -20.17 9.23 -6.52
CA VAL A 190 -19.05 8.43 -6.00
C VAL A 190 -19.48 7.01 -5.64
N LEU A 191 -20.63 6.83 -4.98
CA LEU A 191 -21.15 5.52 -4.60
C LEU A 191 -21.57 4.70 -5.82
N SER A 192 -22.26 5.31 -6.77
CA SER A 192 -22.63 4.65 -8.03
C SER A 192 -21.38 4.15 -8.75
N ARG A 193 -20.35 5.00 -8.86
CA ARG A 193 -19.11 4.62 -9.50
C ARG A 193 -18.32 3.57 -8.71
N THR A 194 -18.36 3.62 -7.38
CA THR A 194 -17.78 2.59 -6.50
C THR A 194 -18.39 1.23 -6.79
N ARG A 195 -19.73 1.13 -6.82
CA ARG A 195 -20.44 -0.11 -7.12
C ARG A 195 -20.05 -0.64 -8.49
N ASP A 196 -20.08 0.22 -9.50
CA ASP A 196 -19.81 -0.17 -10.88
C ASP A 196 -18.35 -0.65 -11.05
N ASP A 197 -17.38 0.00 -10.40
CA ASP A 197 -15.97 -0.43 -10.39
C ASP A 197 -15.79 -1.78 -9.70
N LEU A 198 -16.45 -2.03 -8.56
CA LEU A 198 -16.37 -3.33 -7.87
C LEU A 198 -16.96 -4.46 -8.72
N MET A 199 -18.10 -4.22 -9.37
CA MET A 199 -18.74 -5.20 -10.25
C MET A 199 -17.87 -5.48 -11.48
N ALA A 200 -17.33 -4.44 -12.11
CA ALA A 200 -16.43 -4.57 -13.26
C ALA A 200 -15.14 -5.30 -12.88
N ALA A 201 -14.53 -4.94 -11.74
CA ALA A 201 -13.31 -5.57 -11.26
C ALA A 201 -13.51 -7.05 -10.93
N ALA A 202 -14.63 -7.43 -10.31
CA ALA A 202 -14.95 -8.83 -10.05
C ALA A 202 -15.13 -9.63 -11.35
N GLY A 203 -15.76 -9.03 -12.36
CA GLY A 203 -15.87 -9.61 -13.70
C GLY A 203 -14.52 -9.83 -14.36
N GLU A 204 -13.68 -8.79 -14.43
CA GLU A 204 -12.33 -8.86 -14.99
C GLU A 204 -11.42 -9.83 -14.23
N MET A 205 -11.53 -9.90 -12.89
CA MET A 205 -10.80 -10.87 -12.07
C MET A 205 -11.18 -12.32 -12.41
N SER A 206 -12.47 -12.58 -12.65
CA SER A 206 -12.96 -13.89 -13.10
C SER A 206 -12.40 -14.26 -14.48
N GLU A 207 -12.35 -13.29 -15.40
CA GLU A 207 -11.76 -13.48 -16.73
C GLU A 207 -10.24 -13.77 -16.67
N ILE A 208 -9.50 -12.98 -15.87
CA ILE A 208 -8.06 -13.18 -15.63
C ILE A 208 -7.81 -14.58 -15.05
N SER A 209 -8.60 -14.96 -14.03
CA SER A 209 -8.50 -16.26 -13.39
C SER A 209 -8.79 -17.40 -14.37
N GLY A 210 -9.87 -17.32 -15.14
CA GLY A 210 -10.24 -18.35 -16.12
C GLY A 210 -9.25 -18.48 -17.30
N LYS A 211 -8.59 -17.39 -17.67
CA LYS A 211 -7.63 -17.38 -18.78
C LYS A 211 -6.26 -17.92 -18.37
N TYR A 212 -5.77 -17.54 -17.18
CA TYR A 212 -4.35 -17.68 -16.85
C TYR A 212 -4.04 -18.57 -15.63
N ARG A 213 -4.94 -18.68 -14.65
CA ARG A 213 -4.62 -19.24 -13.30
C ARG A 213 -3.89 -20.59 -13.32
N ASP A 214 -4.31 -21.49 -14.21
CA ASP A 214 -3.74 -22.84 -14.31
C ASP A 214 -2.81 -23.03 -15.52
N LYS A 215 -2.55 -21.97 -16.29
CA LYS A 215 -1.86 -22.05 -17.60
C LYS A 215 -0.64 -21.17 -17.72
N ASP A 216 -0.66 -20.00 -17.10
CA ASP A 216 0.37 -18.96 -17.21
C ASP A 216 0.34 -18.07 -15.98
N GLN A 217 1.18 -18.39 -15.00
CA GLN A 217 1.29 -17.61 -13.77
C GLN A 217 1.74 -16.18 -14.04
N ALA A 218 2.73 -15.96 -14.91
CA ALA A 218 3.22 -14.61 -15.21
C ALA A 218 2.11 -13.74 -15.81
N GLY A 219 1.34 -14.29 -16.76
CA GLY A 219 0.16 -13.63 -17.32
C GLY A 219 -0.93 -13.36 -16.29
N PHE A 220 -1.15 -14.27 -15.34
CA PHE A 220 -2.08 -14.06 -14.23
C PHE A 220 -1.65 -12.88 -13.35
N TYR A 221 -0.41 -12.87 -12.87
CA TYR A 221 0.10 -11.81 -11.99
C TYR A 221 0.11 -10.44 -12.70
N ALA A 222 0.53 -10.37 -13.97
CA ALA A 222 0.48 -9.13 -14.75
C ALA A 222 -0.96 -8.63 -14.95
N GLY A 223 -1.92 -9.55 -15.18
CA GLY A 223 -3.33 -9.23 -15.30
C GLY A 223 -3.91 -8.66 -14.00
N VAL A 224 -3.60 -9.27 -12.85
CA VAL A 224 -4.05 -8.79 -11.53
C VAL A 224 -3.42 -7.44 -11.18
N ALA A 225 -2.14 -7.22 -11.49
CA ALA A 225 -1.50 -5.92 -11.29
C ALA A 225 -2.25 -4.81 -12.03
N ALA A 226 -2.50 -5.01 -13.33
CA ALA A 226 -3.22 -4.05 -14.16
C ALA A 226 -4.67 -3.83 -13.68
N LEU A 227 -5.33 -4.88 -13.18
CA LEU A 227 -6.65 -4.79 -12.57
C LEU A 227 -6.63 -3.86 -11.34
N PHE A 228 -5.64 -4.02 -10.46
CA PHE A 228 -5.54 -3.24 -9.23
C PHE A 228 -5.18 -1.77 -9.48
N ASP A 229 -4.37 -1.47 -10.50
CA ASP A 229 -4.11 -0.09 -10.93
C ASP A 229 -5.36 0.56 -11.53
N LYS A 230 -6.19 -0.24 -12.22
CA LYS A 230 -7.46 0.22 -12.79
C LYS A 230 -8.55 0.39 -11.73
N TYR A 231 -8.60 -0.48 -10.72
CA TYR A 231 -9.61 -0.49 -9.67
C TYR A 231 -8.99 -0.54 -8.26
N PRO A 232 -8.41 0.57 -7.77
CA PRO A 232 -7.77 0.60 -6.44
C PRO A 232 -8.72 0.24 -5.29
N VAL A 233 -10.01 0.54 -5.43
CA VAL A 233 -11.05 0.19 -4.46
C VAL A 233 -11.21 -1.32 -4.30
N TYR A 234 -11.09 -2.07 -5.40
CA TYR A 234 -11.19 -3.53 -5.38
C TYR A 234 -9.96 -4.16 -4.73
N LYS A 235 -8.76 -3.61 -4.99
CA LYS A 235 -7.54 -4.00 -4.27
C LYS A 235 -7.71 -3.83 -2.76
N LYS A 236 -8.23 -2.68 -2.32
CA LYS A 236 -8.48 -2.40 -0.91
C LYS A 236 -9.46 -3.40 -0.29
N MET A 237 -10.57 -3.67 -0.98
CA MET A 237 -11.57 -4.65 -0.53
C MET A 237 -10.94 -6.03 -0.31
N LEU A 238 -10.16 -6.50 -1.29
CA LEU A 238 -9.49 -7.80 -1.20
C LEU A 238 -8.44 -7.82 -0.09
N SER A 239 -7.65 -6.77 0.09
CA SER A 239 -6.67 -6.69 1.19
C SER A 239 -7.34 -6.94 2.55
N GLU A 240 -8.50 -6.33 2.76
CA GLU A 240 -9.26 -6.44 4.01
C GLU A 240 -9.92 -7.82 4.16
N SER A 241 -10.47 -8.40 3.08
CA SER A 241 -11.11 -9.72 3.15
C SER A 241 -10.11 -10.87 3.29
N LEU A 242 -8.92 -10.76 2.67
CA LEU A 242 -7.93 -11.83 2.64
C LEU A 242 -7.34 -12.13 4.02
N THR A 243 -7.32 -11.18 4.95
CA THR A 243 -6.62 -11.33 6.24
C THR A 243 -7.11 -12.56 7.03
N GLU A 244 -8.43 -12.78 7.11
CA GLU A 244 -8.99 -13.97 7.77
C GLU A 244 -8.85 -15.23 6.89
N GLU A 245 -8.95 -15.07 5.57
CA GLU A 245 -8.94 -16.19 4.62
C GLU A 245 -7.54 -16.85 4.46
N ILE A 246 -6.46 -16.14 4.78
CA ILE A 246 -5.09 -16.65 4.73
C ILE A 246 -4.63 -17.32 6.04
N GLU A 247 -5.36 -17.13 7.14
CA GLU A 247 -4.97 -17.64 8.47
C GLU A 247 -4.69 -19.16 8.46
N PRO A 248 -5.49 -20.02 7.80
CA PRO A 248 -5.19 -21.45 7.73
C PRO A 248 -3.84 -21.76 7.07
N ALA A 249 -3.52 -21.09 5.95
CA ALA A 249 -2.26 -21.26 5.24
C ALA A 249 -1.07 -20.73 6.04
N VAL A 250 -1.20 -19.53 6.61
CA VAL A 250 -0.16 -18.94 7.49
C VAL A 250 0.11 -19.90 8.65
N THR A 251 -0.94 -20.38 9.33
CA THR A 251 -0.81 -21.33 10.44
C THR A 251 -0.12 -22.63 10.02
N ALA A 252 -0.46 -23.18 8.85
CA ALA A 252 0.16 -24.40 8.33
C ALA A 252 1.65 -24.22 8.01
N VAL A 253 2.05 -23.05 7.48
CA VAL A 253 3.45 -22.68 7.26
C VAL A 253 4.17 -22.52 8.60
N MET A 254 3.61 -21.80 9.56
CA MET A 254 4.20 -21.59 10.89
C MET A 254 4.45 -22.92 11.61
N GLN A 255 3.46 -23.81 11.59
CA GLN A 255 3.53 -25.15 12.20
C GLN A 255 4.45 -26.12 11.44
N GLY A 256 5.03 -25.71 10.29
CA GLY A 256 5.88 -26.56 9.47
C GLY A 256 5.15 -27.71 8.78
N LYS A 257 3.80 -27.68 8.74
CA LYS A 257 2.99 -28.60 7.93
C LYS A 257 3.23 -28.35 6.45
N ILE A 258 3.37 -27.07 6.09
CA ILE A 258 3.84 -26.62 4.79
C ILE A 258 5.27 -26.14 4.97
N LYS A 259 6.21 -26.81 4.30
CA LYS A 259 7.63 -26.46 4.38
C LYS A 259 7.98 -25.53 3.24
N LEU A 260 8.39 -24.32 3.61
CA LEU A 260 9.05 -23.40 2.71
C LEU A 260 10.51 -23.82 2.57
N ASP A 261 10.92 -24.03 1.33
CA ASP A 261 12.28 -24.34 0.93
C ASP A 261 12.81 -23.12 0.20
N VAL A 262 13.69 -22.38 0.88
CA VAL A 262 14.30 -21.16 0.36
C VAL A 262 15.81 -21.30 0.38
N PRO A 263 16.52 -20.82 -0.66
CA PRO A 263 17.96 -20.97 -0.76
C PRO A 263 18.71 -20.09 0.24
N LEU A 264 19.93 -20.49 0.60
CA LEU A 264 20.75 -19.77 1.60
C LEU A 264 20.95 -18.30 1.22
N TYR A 265 21.18 -18.00 -0.07
CA TYR A 265 21.42 -16.63 -0.50
C TYR A 265 20.28 -15.70 -0.11
N SER A 266 19.02 -16.14 -0.19
CA SER A 266 17.86 -15.26 0.00
C SER A 266 17.63 -14.89 1.47
N VAL A 267 18.22 -15.62 2.42
CA VAL A 267 18.07 -15.41 3.87
C VAL A 267 19.35 -15.01 4.59
N LEU A 268 20.46 -14.84 3.85
CA LEU A 268 21.77 -14.61 4.45
C LEU A 268 21.83 -13.33 5.30
N GLY A 269 21.17 -12.26 4.88
CA GLY A 269 21.06 -11.02 5.66
C GLY A 269 20.33 -11.24 6.98
N GLY A 270 19.23 -12.00 6.94
CA GLY A 270 18.47 -12.40 8.13
C GLY A 270 19.30 -13.24 9.08
N ILE A 271 20.16 -14.13 8.57
CA ILE A 271 21.12 -14.90 9.39
C ILE A 271 22.08 -13.95 10.11
N TYR A 272 22.68 -12.97 9.43
CA TYR A 272 23.62 -12.03 10.05
C TYR A 272 22.94 -11.10 11.07
N ALA A 273 21.74 -10.61 10.76
CA ALA A 273 20.90 -9.85 11.69
C ALA A 273 20.56 -10.68 12.94
N THR A 274 20.19 -11.95 12.74
CA THR A 274 19.87 -12.89 13.83
C THR A 274 21.08 -13.15 14.71
N ILE A 275 22.25 -13.44 14.13
CA ILE A 275 23.48 -13.63 14.91
C ILE A 275 23.79 -12.39 15.75
N SER A 276 23.74 -11.21 15.14
CA SER A 276 24.06 -9.94 15.82
C SER A 276 23.07 -9.64 16.95
N GLY A 277 21.76 -9.73 16.67
CA GLY A 277 20.70 -9.42 17.64
C GLY A 277 20.60 -10.43 18.79
N LEU A 278 20.81 -11.72 18.52
CA LEU A 278 20.76 -12.75 19.57
C LEU A 278 21.95 -12.66 20.54
N VAL A 279 23.15 -12.31 20.06
CA VAL A 279 24.30 -12.08 20.96
C VAL A 279 24.08 -10.88 21.87
N GLU A 280 23.52 -9.80 21.34
CA GLU A 280 23.23 -8.59 22.11
C GLU A 280 22.12 -8.78 23.16
N SER A 281 21.29 -9.80 22.98
CA SER A 281 20.10 -10.05 23.82
C SER A 281 20.21 -11.31 24.68
N LEU A 282 21.40 -11.94 24.78
CA LEU A 282 21.62 -13.21 25.49
C LEU A 282 21.09 -13.21 26.93
N GLU A 283 21.28 -12.12 27.68
CA GLU A 283 20.80 -11.99 29.07
C GLU A 283 19.26 -11.84 29.16
N ASP A 284 18.63 -11.15 28.20
CA ASP A 284 17.18 -10.93 28.16
C ASP A 284 16.41 -12.17 27.66
N LEU A 285 17.01 -12.91 26.72
CA LEU A 285 16.44 -14.13 26.11
C LEU A 285 16.35 -15.30 27.08
N LEU A 286 17.40 -15.50 27.88
CA LEU A 286 17.41 -16.49 28.96
C LEU A 286 16.31 -16.23 30.00
N SER A 287 15.82 -14.99 30.08
CA SER A 287 14.84 -14.54 31.06
C SER A 287 13.39 -14.55 30.55
N ARG A 288 13.16 -14.34 29.24
CA ARG A 288 11.79 -14.04 28.72
C ARG A 288 11.29 -14.85 27.53
N ARG A 289 12.15 -15.61 26.83
CA ARG A 289 11.73 -16.50 25.72
C ARG A 289 10.77 -15.83 24.71
N ARG A 290 11.14 -14.64 24.24
CA ARG A 290 10.43 -13.88 23.19
C ARG A 290 11.47 -13.29 22.23
N VAL A 291 11.06 -12.99 21.00
CA VAL A 291 11.89 -12.25 20.04
C VAL A 291 12.40 -10.95 20.69
N PRO A 292 13.73 -10.71 20.72
CA PRO A 292 14.26 -9.51 21.34
C PRO A 292 13.84 -8.26 20.57
N PRO A 293 13.46 -7.15 21.25
CA PRO A 293 13.14 -5.90 20.59
C PRO A 293 14.28 -5.35 19.70
N VAL A 294 15.54 -5.67 20.03
CA VAL A 294 16.73 -5.27 19.26
C VAL A 294 16.84 -6.04 17.94
N LEU A 295 16.22 -7.21 17.82
CA LEU A 295 16.29 -8.03 16.62
C LEU A 295 15.41 -7.49 15.48
N LEU A 296 14.28 -6.87 15.80
CA LEU A 296 13.34 -6.39 14.78
C LEU A 296 13.96 -5.30 13.89
N PRO A 297 14.60 -4.23 14.39
CA PRO A 297 15.24 -3.24 13.54
C PRO A 297 16.35 -3.81 12.64
N LEU A 298 17.12 -4.78 13.14
CA LEU A 298 18.18 -5.43 12.36
C LEU A 298 17.62 -6.30 11.23
N LEU A 299 16.49 -6.97 11.48
CA LEU A 299 15.79 -7.73 10.46
C LEU A 299 15.16 -6.82 9.42
N GLU A 300 14.55 -5.71 9.84
CA GLU A 300 13.97 -4.70 8.96
C GLU A 300 15.06 -4.11 8.05
N GLU A 301 16.21 -3.71 8.61
CA GLU A 301 17.36 -3.20 7.85
C GLU A 301 17.88 -4.26 6.85
N ALA A 302 18.02 -5.51 7.27
CA ALA A 302 18.49 -6.59 6.40
C ALA A 302 17.47 -7.00 5.31
N LEU A 303 16.17 -6.87 5.58
CA LEU A 303 15.11 -7.23 4.64
C LEU A 303 14.80 -6.09 3.68
N LEU A 304 14.69 -4.85 4.14
CA LEU A 304 14.28 -3.70 3.33
C LEU A 304 15.49 -2.94 2.79
N ASP A 305 16.34 -2.40 3.67
CA ASP A 305 17.40 -1.47 3.28
C ASP A 305 18.56 -2.18 2.54
N ALA A 306 18.85 -3.41 2.93
CA ALA A 306 19.89 -4.23 2.31
C ALA A 306 19.42 -4.97 1.04
N GLY A 307 18.17 -4.80 0.63
CA GLY A 307 17.58 -5.44 -0.55
C GLY A 307 17.16 -6.90 -0.37
N GLY A 308 17.17 -7.44 0.85
CA GLY A 308 16.83 -8.86 1.08
C GLY A 308 15.43 -9.26 0.62
N TYR A 309 14.48 -8.33 0.63
CA TYR A 309 13.12 -8.51 0.15
C TYR A 309 13.07 -8.93 -1.33
N GLU A 310 13.95 -8.37 -2.18
CA GLU A 310 13.99 -8.67 -3.62
C GLU A 310 14.39 -10.13 -3.91
N PHE A 311 15.16 -10.73 -3.01
CA PHE A 311 15.62 -12.12 -3.13
C PHE A 311 14.77 -13.10 -2.31
N PHE A 312 14.23 -12.67 -1.17
CA PHE A 312 13.48 -13.54 -0.26
C PHE A 312 12.05 -13.78 -0.69
N LEU A 313 11.31 -12.72 -1.04
CA LEU A 313 9.90 -12.86 -1.37
C LEU A 313 9.65 -13.78 -2.58
N PRO A 314 10.39 -13.67 -3.71
CA PRO A 314 10.18 -14.56 -4.84
C PRO A 314 10.36 -16.05 -4.47
N GLU A 315 11.37 -16.36 -3.66
CA GLU A 315 11.64 -17.73 -3.21
C GLU A 315 10.54 -18.27 -2.30
N VAL A 316 9.98 -17.43 -1.42
CA VAL A 316 8.81 -17.80 -0.60
C VAL A 316 7.60 -18.10 -1.49
N VAL A 317 7.30 -17.25 -2.48
CA VAL A 317 6.16 -17.44 -3.38
C VAL A 317 6.35 -18.68 -4.25
N ASN A 318 7.55 -18.90 -4.79
CA ASN A 318 7.90 -20.10 -5.58
C ASN A 318 7.71 -21.36 -4.74
N SER A 319 8.23 -21.38 -3.51
CA SER A 319 8.09 -22.53 -2.63
C SER A 319 6.63 -22.81 -2.26
N LEU A 320 5.83 -21.78 -1.98
CA LEU A 320 4.39 -21.93 -1.77
C LEU A 320 3.69 -22.53 -3.00
N SER A 321 4.05 -22.07 -4.20
CA SER A 321 3.50 -22.58 -5.45
C SER A 321 3.78 -24.07 -5.62
N GLU A 322 5.01 -24.51 -5.38
CA GLU A 322 5.39 -25.93 -5.49
C GLU A 322 4.64 -26.80 -4.48
N ARG A 323 4.49 -26.32 -3.23
CA ARG A 323 3.77 -27.06 -2.17
C ARG A 323 2.27 -27.13 -2.41
N MET A 324 1.69 -26.13 -3.08
CA MET A 324 0.26 -26.07 -3.37
C MET A 324 -0.21 -27.27 -4.23
N ASP A 325 0.67 -27.84 -5.06
CA ASP A 325 0.36 -29.03 -5.85
C ASP A 325 0.36 -30.33 -5.02
N GLU A 326 1.06 -30.34 -3.89
CA GLU A 326 1.15 -31.49 -2.99
C GLU A 326 -0.05 -31.56 -2.01
N VAL A 327 -0.71 -30.43 -1.76
CA VAL A 327 -1.83 -30.32 -0.81
C VAL A 327 -3.11 -30.94 -1.37
N GLN A 328 -3.66 -31.90 -0.62
CA GLN A 328 -4.92 -32.59 -0.95
C GLN A 328 -6.16 -31.91 -0.37
N ASP A 329 -5.99 -31.15 0.72
CA ASP A 329 -7.07 -30.42 1.38
C ASP A 329 -7.44 -29.20 0.51
N GLY A 330 -8.68 -29.20 -0.01
CA GLY A 330 -9.16 -28.16 -0.91
C GLY A 330 -9.21 -26.78 -0.26
N ASP A 331 -9.60 -26.72 1.02
CA ASP A 331 -9.74 -25.46 1.76
C ASP A 331 -8.35 -24.87 2.05
N LEU A 332 -7.40 -25.72 2.46
CA LEU A 332 -6.01 -25.30 2.65
C LEU A 332 -5.35 -24.88 1.33
N LYS A 333 -5.63 -25.59 0.24
CA LYS A 333 -5.13 -25.24 -1.10
C LYS A 333 -5.67 -23.89 -1.56
N GLU A 334 -6.94 -23.59 -1.30
CA GLU A 334 -7.53 -22.29 -1.58
C GLU A 334 -6.89 -21.18 -0.72
N SER A 335 -6.72 -21.42 0.58
CA SER A 335 -6.07 -20.49 1.51
C SER A 335 -4.61 -20.20 1.10
N LEU A 336 -3.88 -21.19 0.58
CA LEU A 336 -2.53 -21.00 0.04
C LEU A 336 -2.50 -20.09 -1.18
N GLY A 337 -3.42 -20.30 -2.12
CA GLY A 337 -3.55 -19.43 -3.29
C GLY A 337 -3.82 -17.98 -2.90
N LYS A 338 -4.64 -17.78 -1.85
CA LYS A 338 -4.93 -16.46 -1.26
C LYS A 338 -3.71 -15.86 -0.57
N LEU A 339 -2.94 -16.66 0.16
CA LEU A 339 -1.69 -16.23 0.78
C LEU A 339 -0.68 -15.76 -0.27
N MET A 340 -0.52 -16.50 -1.37
CA MET A 340 0.36 -16.09 -2.47
C MET A 340 -0.10 -14.78 -3.10
N LEU A 341 -1.41 -14.61 -3.33
CA LEU A 341 -1.98 -13.36 -3.84
C LEU A 341 -1.70 -12.19 -2.88
N TYR A 342 -1.93 -12.41 -1.59
CA TYR A 342 -1.70 -11.43 -0.53
C TYR A 342 -0.24 -10.99 -0.48
N LEU A 343 0.69 -11.95 -0.43
CA LEU A 343 2.13 -11.72 -0.43
C LEU A 343 2.65 -11.05 -1.72
N SER A 344 1.93 -11.13 -2.84
CA SER A 344 2.38 -10.57 -4.11
C SER A 344 1.88 -9.14 -4.35
N PHE A 345 0.70 -8.79 -3.83
CA PHE A 345 0.00 -7.56 -4.24
C PHE A 345 -0.41 -6.61 -3.14
N MET A 346 -0.59 -7.11 -1.91
CA MET A 346 -1.03 -6.25 -0.80
C MET A 346 0.19 -5.54 -0.22
N TYR A 347 0.04 -4.31 0.25
CA TYR A 347 1.13 -3.53 0.83
C TYR A 347 0.59 -2.88 2.10
N ASP A 348 0.52 -3.68 3.15
CA ASP A 348 0.04 -3.29 4.46
C ASP A 348 0.98 -3.81 5.55
N ASP A 349 0.84 -3.27 6.76
CA ASP A 349 1.71 -3.58 7.91
C ASP A 349 1.68 -5.07 8.28
N ASN A 350 0.55 -5.74 8.05
CA ASN A 350 0.38 -7.17 8.34
C ASN A 350 1.22 -8.04 7.40
N ARG A 351 1.28 -7.69 6.11
CA ARG A 351 2.16 -8.38 5.16
C ARG A 351 3.62 -8.21 5.54
N TYR A 352 4.03 -7.00 5.93
CA TYR A 352 5.40 -6.75 6.36
C TYR A 352 5.75 -7.59 7.60
N ALA A 353 4.91 -7.58 8.63
CA ALA A 353 5.10 -8.39 9.83
C ALA A 353 5.18 -9.90 9.50
N LEU A 354 4.34 -10.38 8.58
CA LEU A 354 4.40 -11.77 8.12
C LEU A 354 5.72 -12.09 7.40
N LEU A 355 6.20 -11.20 6.54
CA LEU A 355 7.48 -11.40 5.84
C LEU A 355 8.68 -11.38 6.78
N GLU A 356 8.74 -10.43 7.71
CA GLU A 356 9.76 -10.38 8.76
C GLU A 356 9.78 -11.67 9.59
N TYR A 357 8.58 -12.14 9.97
CA TYR A 357 8.43 -13.39 10.70
C TYR A 357 9.00 -14.57 9.90
N LEU A 358 8.59 -14.73 8.64
CA LEU A 358 9.08 -15.80 7.77
C LEU A 358 10.60 -15.70 7.57
N TYR A 359 11.13 -14.49 7.46
CA TYR A 359 12.57 -14.23 7.27
C TYR A 359 13.38 -14.67 8.48
N LEU A 360 12.98 -14.24 9.69
CA LEU A 360 13.59 -14.67 10.96
C LEU A 360 13.50 -16.19 11.12
N ARG A 361 12.33 -16.76 10.85
CA ARG A 361 12.11 -18.19 11.01
C ARG A 361 13.06 -19.01 10.13
N HIS A 362 13.29 -18.60 8.88
CA HIS A 362 14.22 -19.30 7.99
C HIS A 362 15.67 -19.08 8.39
N ALA A 363 16.05 -17.87 8.81
CA ALA A 363 17.38 -17.62 9.37
C ALA A 363 17.67 -18.59 10.54
N CYS A 364 16.71 -18.76 11.45
CA CYS A 364 16.82 -19.72 12.55
C CYS A 364 16.88 -21.18 12.07
N ILE A 365 16.10 -21.58 11.06
CA ILE A 365 16.19 -22.93 10.47
C ILE A 365 17.61 -23.22 9.98
N PHE A 366 18.23 -22.29 9.26
CA PHE A 366 19.60 -22.46 8.77
C PHE A 366 20.61 -22.58 9.91
N LEU A 367 20.49 -21.75 10.95
CA LEU A 367 21.36 -21.83 12.14
C LEU A 367 21.22 -23.18 12.88
N VAL A 368 20.00 -23.69 13.00
CA VAL A 368 19.72 -24.99 13.66
C VAL A 368 20.13 -26.18 12.79
N GLY A 369 20.10 -26.01 11.46
CA GLY A 369 20.41 -27.03 10.47
C GLY A 369 21.90 -27.29 10.23
N LEU A 370 22.80 -26.57 10.91
CA LEU A 370 24.25 -26.78 10.78
C LEU A 370 24.67 -28.18 11.29
N PRO A 371 25.61 -28.87 10.61
CA PRO A 371 26.40 -28.41 9.47
C PRO A 371 25.61 -28.41 8.15
N LEU A 372 25.81 -27.36 7.33
CA LEU A 372 25.20 -27.22 6.01
C LEU A 372 26.21 -27.57 4.92
N VAL A 373 25.90 -28.57 4.11
CA VAL A 373 26.76 -29.04 3.02
C VAL A 373 26.15 -28.67 1.67
N LEU A 374 26.81 -27.77 0.94
CA LEU A 374 26.45 -27.40 -0.43
C LEU A 374 27.38 -28.15 -1.38
N GLN A 375 27.04 -29.42 -1.67
CA GLN A 375 27.90 -30.33 -2.44
C GLN A 375 28.28 -29.76 -3.80
N GLU A 376 27.32 -29.15 -4.51
CA GLU A 376 27.54 -28.56 -5.83
C GLU A 376 28.48 -27.35 -5.80
N ALA A 377 28.49 -26.61 -4.68
CA ALA A 377 29.39 -25.48 -4.46
C ALA A 377 30.76 -25.89 -3.93
N GLY A 378 30.92 -27.14 -3.47
CA GLY A 378 32.12 -27.57 -2.74
C GLY A 378 32.33 -26.80 -1.43
N VAL A 379 31.25 -26.32 -0.81
CA VAL A 379 31.25 -25.53 0.42
C VAL A 379 30.56 -26.31 1.54
N GLU A 380 31.18 -26.32 2.71
CA GLU A 380 30.60 -26.87 3.93
C GLU A 380 30.69 -25.80 5.02
N PHE A 381 29.54 -25.39 5.55
CA PHE A 381 29.45 -24.54 6.73
C PHE A 381 29.23 -25.45 7.94
N LYS A 382 30.27 -25.68 8.73
CA LYS A 382 30.22 -26.62 9.87
C LYS A 382 29.54 -25.98 11.08
N ASP A 383 29.75 -24.68 11.22
CA ASP A 383 29.24 -23.90 12.33
C ASP A 383 28.84 -22.48 11.93
N VAL A 384 28.37 -21.71 12.93
CA VAL A 384 27.93 -20.32 12.75
C VAL A 384 29.08 -19.41 12.32
N LYS A 385 30.33 -19.72 12.70
CA LYS A 385 31.49 -18.91 12.33
C LYS A 385 31.81 -19.07 10.85
N ASP A 386 31.64 -20.29 10.33
CA ASP A 386 31.82 -20.56 8.90
C ASP A 386 30.84 -19.75 8.04
N LEU A 387 29.60 -19.52 8.50
CA LEU A 387 28.63 -18.65 7.79
C LEU A 387 29.09 -17.20 7.67
N CYS A 388 30.01 -16.78 8.54
CA CYS A 388 30.62 -15.45 8.57
C CYS A 388 32.08 -15.47 8.08
N ASP A 389 32.55 -16.57 7.46
CA ASP A 389 33.89 -16.63 6.88
C ASP A 389 33.90 -16.11 5.44
N GLU A 390 34.65 -15.03 5.22
CA GLU A 390 34.76 -14.37 3.91
C GLU A 390 35.12 -15.33 2.77
N ASN A 391 36.01 -16.31 3.01
CA ASN A 391 36.44 -17.22 1.94
C ASN A 391 35.36 -18.24 1.60
N LEU A 392 34.60 -18.71 2.59
CA LEU A 392 33.47 -19.62 2.36
C LEU A 392 32.30 -18.90 1.69
N VAL A 393 32.01 -17.67 2.12
CA VAL A 393 30.98 -16.82 1.51
C VAL A 393 31.35 -16.46 0.06
N GLU A 394 32.60 -16.08 -0.22
CA GLU A 394 33.03 -15.79 -1.59
C GLU A 394 33.00 -17.04 -2.48
N LYS A 395 33.37 -18.21 -1.96
CA LYS A 395 33.20 -19.48 -2.70
C LYS A 395 31.74 -19.75 -3.04
N TYR A 396 30.83 -19.48 -2.10
CA TYR A 396 29.39 -19.61 -2.35
C TYR A 396 28.90 -18.60 -3.40
N ALA A 397 29.31 -17.33 -3.32
CA ALA A 397 28.97 -16.32 -4.32
C ALA A 397 29.51 -16.68 -5.72
N ALA A 398 30.77 -17.12 -5.82
CA ALA A 398 31.36 -17.58 -7.08
C ALA A 398 30.63 -18.81 -7.65
N TYR A 399 30.13 -19.70 -6.78
CA TYR A 399 29.28 -20.80 -7.19
C TYR A 399 27.96 -20.31 -7.80
N LEU A 400 27.28 -19.34 -7.18
CA LEU A 400 26.06 -18.74 -7.73
C LEU A 400 26.31 -18.11 -9.12
N GLU A 401 27.41 -17.38 -9.29
CA GLU A 401 27.79 -16.82 -10.61
C GLU A 401 28.00 -17.92 -11.66
N SER A 402 28.61 -19.04 -11.28
CA SER A 402 28.81 -20.18 -12.18
C SER A 402 27.49 -20.82 -12.65
N ARG A 403 26.39 -20.56 -11.93
CA ARG A 403 25.02 -20.97 -12.25
C ARG A 403 24.21 -19.89 -12.98
N ASN A 404 24.85 -18.80 -13.41
CA ASN A 404 24.24 -17.59 -13.97
C ASN A 404 23.34 -16.81 -12.99
N LEU A 405 23.55 -16.97 -11.68
CA LEU A 405 22.86 -16.21 -10.63
C LEU A 405 23.75 -15.04 -10.18
N VAL A 406 23.95 -14.08 -11.10
CA VAL A 406 24.92 -12.99 -10.93
C VAL A 406 24.40 -11.94 -9.94
N GLU A 407 23.10 -11.65 -9.94
CA GLU A 407 22.49 -10.67 -9.04
C GLU A 407 22.48 -11.20 -7.60
N GLU A 408 22.15 -12.47 -7.42
CA GLU A 408 22.16 -13.18 -6.14
C GLU A 408 23.57 -13.27 -5.57
N ALA A 409 24.58 -13.52 -6.40
CA ALA A 409 25.97 -13.49 -5.99
C ALA A 409 26.44 -12.09 -5.57
N GLY A 410 26.00 -11.06 -6.29
CA GLY A 410 26.21 -9.66 -5.92
C GLY A 410 25.62 -9.37 -4.54
N TYR A 411 24.36 -9.73 -4.34
CA TYR A 411 23.65 -9.58 -3.07
C TYR A 411 24.35 -10.29 -1.90
N VAL A 412 24.78 -11.54 -2.07
CA VAL A 412 25.53 -12.28 -1.04
C VAL A 412 26.78 -11.52 -0.59
N ARG A 413 27.54 -10.96 -1.54
CA ARG A 413 28.76 -10.20 -1.23
C ARG A 413 28.44 -8.89 -0.52
N ASP A 414 27.42 -8.17 -0.99
CA ASP A 414 27.05 -6.88 -0.44
C ASP A 414 26.48 -7.01 0.99
N VAL A 415 25.63 -8.01 1.23
CA VAL A 415 25.12 -8.32 2.57
C VAL A 415 26.24 -8.76 3.51
N TYR A 416 27.22 -9.55 3.04
CA TYR A 416 28.38 -9.90 3.86
C TYR A 416 29.21 -8.67 4.25
N ARG A 417 29.43 -7.73 3.32
CA ARG A 417 30.15 -6.48 3.61
C ARG A 417 29.41 -5.61 4.63
N SER A 418 28.08 -5.54 4.54
CA SER A 418 27.25 -4.70 5.40
C SER A 418 27.06 -5.32 6.80
N PHE A 419 26.73 -6.61 6.88
CA PHE A 419 26.34 -7.26 8.15
C PHE A 419 27.27 -8.40 8.57
N GLY A 420 27.89 -9.10 7.62
CA GLY A 420 28.66 -10.32 7.88
C GLY A 420 29.88 -10.09 8.77
N ALA A 421 30.58 -8.97 8.61
CA ALA A 421 31.74 -8.63 9.44
C ALA A 421 31.37 -8.43 10.93
N GLN A 422 30.28 -7.71 11.21
CA GLN A 422 29.78 -7.51 12.57
C GLN A 422 29.27 -8.82 13.17
N ALA A 423 28.52 -9.61 12.39
CA ALA A 423 28.03 -10.92 12.82
C ALA A 423 29.18 -11.87 13.16
N ARG A 424 30.30 -11.81 12.44
CA ARG A 424 31.51 -12.61 12.72
C ARG A 424 32.10 -12.34 14.08
N GLU A 425 32.24 -11.07 14.46
CA GLU A 425 32.75 -10.67 15.77
C GLU A 425 31.86 -11.23 16.89
N LYS A 426 30.54 -11.13 16.73
CA LYS A 426 29.55 -11.61 17.69
C LYS A 426 29.49 -13.13 17.77
N ALA A 427 29.58 -13.83 16.63
CA ALA A 427 29.56 -15.30 16.56
C ALA A 427 30.74 -15.96 17.29
N ALA A 428 31.84 -15.24 17.50
CA ALA A 428 33.02 -15.73 18.21
C ALA A 428 32.71 -16.12 19.67
N ASP A 429 31.75 -15.43 20.30
CA ASP A 429 31.56 -15.39 21.75
C ASP A 429 30.46 -16.30 22.31
N GLY A 430 29.64 -16.98 21.48
CA GLY A 430 28.43 -17.66 21.99
C GLY A 430 27.73 -18.68 21.08
N GLN A 431 28.46 -19.43 20.24
CA GLN A 431 27.85 -20.29 19.21
C GLN A 431 26.81 -21.31 19.73
N LYS A 432 27.09 -22.01 20.83
CA LYS A 432 26.16 -23.03 21.36
C LYS A 432 24.86 -22.40 21.85
N ASP A 433 24.95 -21.22 22.44
CA ASP A 433 23.80 -20.50 22.96
C ASP A 433 22.97 -19.94 21.81
N LEU A 434 23.61 -19.44 20.74
CA LEU A 434 22.94 -19.02 19.51
C LEU A 434 22.09 -20.13 18.88
N VAL A 435 22.66 -21.31 18.67
CA VAL A 435 21.91 -22.45 18.11
C VAL A 435 20.80 -22.91 19.06
N SER A 436 21.03 -22.87 20.37
CA SER A 436 20.00 -23.21 21.36
C SER A 436 18.82 -22.23 21.33
N ILE A 437 19.11 -20.92 21.23
CA ILE A 437 18.08 -19.88 21.16
C ILE A 437 17.32 -19.97 19.85
N ALA A 438 18.02 -20.08 18.71
CA ALA A 438 17.40 -20.27 17.40
C ALA A 438 16.48 -21.50 17.40
N ARG A 439 16.90 -22.60 18.05
CA ARG A 439 16.05 -23.78 18.23
C ARG A 439 14.80 -23.48 19.05
N SER A 440 14.93 -22.74 20.16
CA SER A 440 13.75 -22.36 20.96
C SER A 440 12.76 -21.48 20.18
N LEU A 441 13.23 -20.57 19.32
CA LEU A 441 12.35 -19.75 18.48
C LEU A 441 11.61 -20.61 17.45
N VAL A 442 12.28 -21.59 16.85
CA VAL A 442 11.64 -22.56 15.93
C VAL A 442 10.63 -23.48 16.66
N GLU A 443 10.87 -23.83 17.93
CA GLU A 443 10.08 -24.80 18.70
C GLU A 443 8.96 -24.20 19.59
N GLU A 444 9.10 -22.98 20.12
CA GLU A 444 8.06 -22.34 20.94
C GLU A 444 6.89 -21.83 20.11
N GLU A 445 7.16 -21.40 18.88
CA GLU A 445 6.16 -20.81 18.01
C GLU A 445 5.26 -21.86 17.34
N THR A 446 5.63 -23.15 17.42
CA THR A 446 4.72 -24.26 17.13
C THR A 446 3.64 -24.43 18.21
N ARG A 447 3.77 -23.76 19.37
CA ARG A 447 2.84 -23.86 20.51
C ARG A 447 1.96 -22.62 20.76
N THR A 448 2.29 -21.45 20.21
CA THR A 448 1.61 -20.17 20.49
C THR A 448 0.89 -19.54 19.29
N SER A 449 0.28 -20.33 18.41
CA SER A 449 -0.47 -19.83 17.24
C SER A 449 -1.90 -19.37 17.59
N HIS A 450 -2.07 -18.43 18.53
CA HIS A 450 -3.41 -17.88 18.90
C HIS A 450 -3.52 -16.35 18.83
N SER A 451 -2.52 -15.63 18.29
CA SER A 451 -2.71 -14.23 17.88
C SER A 451 -1.64 -13.80 16.88
N ILE A 452 -2.00 -13.73 15.61
CA ILE A 452 -1.46 -12.75 14.67
C ILE A 452 -2.65 -11.90 14.24
#